data_AF-A0A6P3ZTA2-F1
#
_entry.id   AF-A0A6P3ZTA2-F1
#
_cell.length_a   1.000
_cell.length_b   1.000
_cell.length_c   1.000
_cell.angle_alpha   90.00
_cell.angle_beta   90.00
_cell.angle_gamma   90.00
#
_symmetry.space_group_name_H-M   'P 1'
#
loop_
_entity.id
_entity.type
_entity.pdbx_description
1 polymer ?
#
loop_
_entity_poly.entity_id
_entity_poly.type
_entity_poly.pdbx_seq_one_letter_code
_entity_poly.pdbx_strand_id
1 'polypeptide(L)'
;MEDIVEILMSNDLEKINSRFSGVRVTVPQPQSKSDWTDDRLLNLKGIVLRRYNNPTQLATIVKEGLTSLQENVSHRTIGAIMVSAWNLYSVTDRKYVFPEIPINTTPDDVEFTALSQSPCVTNSNNPNGGAEIQWPVDDSVTCAVGAYVCACLLRLATKPACNLLRAWVNIKNRYSDLNKRHFEIQGLNPIQENLELVQMEFSNPSSFNNTLSRFVYHFNELRGNAKGLARFAFEQHLSLTGLHSYKLFRRVTDKLEANPDDLSVELNSSVTQRGLEMIDTILQKFEGSNDENQSRQTWRYARLFDAQMFGHLQTKNCKDLTSILAMILKEIGDDQGGAGDVSQIVEIQSIPESTRNLHQEIASRVIQKFASKTTRTG
;
A
#
# COMPACT_ATOMS: atom_id res chain seq x y z
N MET A 1 -4.71 -35.66 47.47
CA MET A 1 -3.85 -35.71 46.28
C MET A 1 -4.52 -34.83 45.25
N GLU A 2 -4.32 -33.53 45.41
CA GLU A 2 -4.74 -32.48 44.50
C GLU A 2 -3.46 -31.94 43.89
N ASP A 3 -3.30 -32.08 42.58
CA ASP A 3 -2.18 -31.49 41.84
C ASP A 3 -2.58 -30.12 41.30
N ILE A 4 -1.66 -29.20 41.57
CA ILE A 4 -1.72 -27.76 41.36
C ILE A 4 -1.51 -27.45 39.87
N VAL A 5 -2.46 -26.72 39.28
CA VAL A 5 -2.26 -26.04 37.99
C VAL A 5 -1.59 -24.69 38.29
N GLU A 6 -0.31 -24.60 37.94
CA GLU A 6 0.49 -23.39 38.02
C GLU A 6 0.14 -22.48 36.82
N ILE A 7 -0.74 -21.49 37.03
CA ILE A 7 -1.03 -20.44 36.05
C ILE A 7 0.10 -19.41 36.13
N LEU A 8 1.00 -19.45 35.15
CA LEU A 8 1.96 -18.37 34.87
C LEU A 8 1.18 -17.10 34.51
N MET A 9 1.08 -16.16 35.44
CA MET A 9 0.66 -14.80 35.16
C MET A 9 1.80 -14.08 34.42
N SER A 10 1.64 -13.89 33.11
CA SER A 10 2.51 -13.02 32.32
C SER A 10 2.28 -11.56 32.71
N ASN A 11 3.23 -10.98 33.44
CA ASN A 11 3.29 -9.56 33.81
C ASN A 11 3.73 -8.68 32.62
N ASP A 12 2.97 -8.68 31.51
CA ASP A 12 3.10 -7.66 30.47
C ASP A 12 2.21 -6.47 30.82
N LEU A 13 2.62 -5.72 31.85
CA LEU A 13 2.12 -4.37 32.06
C LEU A 13 2.73 -3.48 30.97
N GLU A 14 1.95 -3.20 29.93
CA GLU A 14 2.21 -2.11 28.97
C GLU A 14 2.60 -0.86 29.77
N LYS A 15 3.84 -0.39 29.60
CA LYS A 15 4.25 0.92 30.10
C LYS A 15 3.42 1.98 29.39
N ILE A 16 2.34 2.40 30.02
CA ILE A 16 1.57 3.58 29.61
C ILE A 16 2.55 4.75 29.55
N ASN A 17 2.73 5.32 28.36
CA ASN A 17 3.58 6.49 28.17
C ASN A 17 3.04 7.63 29.06
N SER A 18 3.90 8.21 29.91
CA SER A 18 3.52 9.25 30.89
C SER A 18 2.89 10.48 30.23
N ARG A 19 3.07 10.66 28.92
CA ARG A 19 2.44 11.71 28.10
C ARG A 19 0.93 11.55 27.96
N PHE A 20 0.38 10.35 28.15
CA PHE A 20 -1.06 10.05 28.02
C PHE A 20 -1.67 9.55 29.34
N SER A 21 -1.01 9.76 30.48
CA SER A 21 -1.51 9.33 31.78
C SER A 21 -2.74 10.16 32.19
N GLY A 22 -3.92 9.55 32.24
CA GLY A 22 -5.13 10.23 32.73
C GLY A 22 -6.46 9.54 32.48
N VAL A 23 -6.54 8.54 31.60
CA VAL A 23 -7.81 7.90 31.24
C VAL A 23 -7.71 6.38 31.36
N ARG A 24 -8.57 5.77 32.18
CA ARG A 24 -8.72 4.30 32.26
C ARG A 24 -9.62 3.83 31.12
N VAL A 25 -9.16 2.88 30.31
CA VAL A 25 -9.97 2.27 29.23
C VAL A 25 -10.27 0.82 29.56
N THR A 26 -11.56 0.45 29.62
CA THR A 26 -12.08 -0.88 30.01
C THR A 26 -12.75 -1.64 28.85
N VAL A 27 -12.18 -1.57 27.64
CA VAL A 27 -12.76 -2.25 26.44
C VAL A 27 -11.79 -3.33 25.92
N PRO A 28 -12.28 -4.54 25.58
CA PRO A 28 -11.47 -5.63 25.02
C PRO A 28 -10.60 -5.16 23.86
N GLN A 29 -9.34 -5.57 23.88
CA GLN A 29 -8.29 -5.00 23.04
C GLN A 29 -8.20 -5.70 21.69
N PRO A 30 -8.25 -4.98 20.56
CA PRO A 30 -7.76 -5.54 19.30
C PRO A 30 -6.23 -5.67 19.38
N GLN A 31 -5.69 -6.84 19.04
CA GLN A 31 -4.23 -7.04 18.98
C GLN A 31 -3.60 -6.03 17.98
N SER A 32 -2.62 -5.26 18.45
CA SER A 32 -1.90 -4.28 17.63
C SER A 32 -0.40 -4.38 17.88
N LYS A 33 0.36 -4.73 16.83
CA LYS A 33 1.82 -4.80 16.88
C LYS A 33 2.47 -3.49 16.46
N SER A 34 3.69 -3.24 16.94
CA SER A 34 4.50 -2.06 16.60
C SER A 34 5.99 -2.35 16.52
N ASP A 35 6.37 -3.63 16.51
CA ASP A 35 7.71 -4.15 16.36
C ASP A 35 7.94 -4.54 14.90
N TRP A 36 8.60 -3.66 14.14
CA TRP A 36 8.94 -3.93 12.74
C TRP A 36 10.39 -3.60 12.45
N THR A 37 11.02 -4.46 11.67
CA THR A 37 12.38 -4.30 11.12
C THR A 37 12.35 -4.65 9.64
N ASP A 38 13.28 -4.08 8.87
CA ASP A 38 13.39 -4.33 7.44
C ASP A 38 13.69 -5.81 7.13
N ASP A 39 14.33 -6.51 8.06
CA ASP A 39 14.64 -7.95 7.97
C ASP A 39 13.40 -8.84 7.86
N ARG A 40 12.22 -8.36 8.28
CA ARG A 40 10.96 -9.10 8.12
C ARG A 40 10.59 -9.34 6.64
N LEU A 41 11.16 -8.56 5.73
CA LEU A 41 10.97 -8.73 4.29
C LEU A 41 12.08 -9.55 3.63
N LEU A 42 13.03 -10.05 4.42
CA LEU A 42 14.05 -10.99 3.99
C LEU A 42 13.53 -12.42 4.16
N ASN A 43 14.08 -13.34 3.36
CA ASN A 43 13.82 -14.78 3.48
C ASN A 43 12.35 -15.21 3.31
N LEU A 44 11.50 -14.34 2.73
CA LEU A 44 10.13 -14.68 2.38
C LEU A 44 10.10 -15.48 1.07
N LYS A 45 9.76 -16.77 1.17
CA LYS A 45 9.57 -17.67 0.03
C LYS A 45 8.60 -17.06 -0.96
N GLY A 46 9.08 -16.81 -2.18
CA GLY A 46 8.32 -16.17 -3.24
C GLY A 46 8.60 -16.76 -4.61
N ILE A 47 8.49 -15.92 -5.62
CA ILE A 47 8.77 -16.22 -7.01
C ILE A 47 10.13 -15.65 -7.36
N VAL A 48 10.92 -16.41 -8.11
CA VAL A 48 12.21 -15.94 -8.64
C VAL A 48 11.97 -14.74 -9.55
N LEU A 49 12.50 -13.58 -9.15
CA LEU A 49 12.52 -12.38 -9.98
C LEU A 49 13.92 -12.19 -10.54
N ARG A 50 14.03 -12.12 -11.87
CA ARG A 50 15.29 -11.83 -12.55
C ARG A 50 15.09 -10.92 -13.74
N ARG A 51 16.16 -10.19 -14.08
CA ARG A 51 16.20 -9.41 -15.31
C ARG A 51 16.36 -10.32 -16.53
N TYR A 52 15.61 -10.01 -17.57
CA TYR A 52 15.72 -10.63 -18.88
C TYR A 52 16.40 -9.65 -19.85
N ASN A 53 17.59 -10.00 -20.31
CA ASN A 53 18.37 -9.18 -21.24
C ASN A 53 17.93 -9.37 -22.71
N ASN A 54 17.17 -10.42 -23.00
CA ASN A 54 16.64 -10.70 -24.33
C ASN A 54 15.16 -10.22 -24.39
N PRO A 55 14.87 -9.18 -25.20
CA PRO A 55 13.51 -8.66 -25.34
C PRO A 55 12.50 -9.70 -25.84
N THR A 56 12.89 -10.62 -26.72
CA THR A 56 11.98 -11.66 -27.22
C THR A 56 11.54 -12.61 -26.13
N GLN A 57 12.46 -13.00 -25.23
CA GLN A 57 12.12 -13.84 -24.08
C GLN A 57 11.16 -13.13 -23.13
N LEU A 58 11.47 -11.87 -22.79
CA LEU A 58 10.61 -11.09 -21.90
C LEU A 58 9.25 -10.79 -22.54
N ALA A 59 9.21 -10.51 -23.84
CA ALA A 59 7.97 -10.25 -24.56
C ALA A 59 7.04 -11.47 -24.52
N THR A 60 7.56 -12.69 -24.61
CA THR A 60 6.74 -13.90 -24.41
C THR A 60 6.10 -13.94 -23.02
N ILE A 61 6.87 -13.63 -21.96
CA ILE A 61 6.38 -13.62 -20.58
C ILE A 61 5.32 -12.51 -20.38
N VAL A 62 5.57 -11.33 -20.94
CA VAL A 62 4.64 -10.20 -20.92
C VAL A 62 3.33 -10.55 -21.61
N LYS A 63 3.40 -11.11 -22.82
CA LYS A 63 2.24 -11.53 -23.62
C LYS A 63 1.43 -12.57 -22.83
N GLU A 64 2.09 -13.57 -22.26
CA GLU A 64 1.45 -14.59 -21.41
C GLU A 64 0.68 -13.97 -20.22
N GLY A 65 1.32 -13.09 -19.45
CA GLY A 65 0.70 -12.44 -18.30
C GLY A 65 -0.47 -11.54 -18.67
N LEU A 66 -0.32 -10.70 -19.69
CA LEU A 66 -1.33 -9.71 -20.08
C LEU A 66 -2.52 -10.31 -20.83
N THR A 67 -2.30 -11.31 -21.69
CA THR A 67 -3.39 -12.05 -22.36
C THR A 67 -4.31 -12.72 -21.33
N SER A 68 -3.75 -13.23 -20.23
CA SER A 68 -4.52 -13.88 -19.16
C SER A 68 -5.58 -12.98 -18.53
N LEU A 69 -5.42 -11.66 -18.61
CA LEU A 69 -6.39 -10.68 -18.08
C LEU A 69 -7.67 -10.61 -18.90
N GLN A 70 -7.65 -11.07 -20.15
CA GLN A 70 -8.81 -11.18 -21.06
C GLN A 70 -9.31 -12.60 -21.23
N GLU A 71 -8.47 -13.59 -20.92
CA GLU A 71 -8.77 -15.00 -21.07
C GLU A 71 -8.94 -15.63 -19.69
N ASN A 72 -7.99 -16.50 -19.29
CA ASN A 72 -8.03 -17.22 -18.03
C ASN A 72 -6.77 -16.91 -17.22
N VAL A 73 -6.98 -16.55 -15.95
CA VAL A 73 -5.90 -16.34 -14.99
C VAL A 73 -5.50 -17.66 -14.35
N SER A 74 -4.20 -17.90 -14.26
CA SER A 74 -3.59 -19.03 -13.54
C SER A 74 -2.46 -18.52 -12.63
N HIS A 75 -1.99 -19.36 -11.71
CA HIS A 75 -0.83 -19.01 -10.88
C HIS A 75 0.41 -18.70 -11.72
N ARG A 76 0.62 -19.42 -12.83
CA ARG A 76 1.70 -19.15 -13.77
C ARG A 76 1.59 -17.76 -14.40
N THR A 77 0.42 -17.35 -14.85
CA THR A 77 0.24 -16.04 -15.49
C THR A 77 0.38 -14.89 -14.49
N ILE A 78 -0.03 -15.08 -13.23
CA ILE A 78 0.24 -14.13 -12.14
C ILE A 78 1.75 -14.03 -11.87
N GLY A 79 2.46 -15.16 -11.85
CA GLY A 79 3.92 -15.16 -11.76
C GLY A 79 4.58 -14.42 -12.93
N ALA A 80 4.08 -14.62 -14.16
CA ALA A 80 4.54 -13.90 -15.35
C ALA A 80 4.31 -12.38 -15.23
N ILE A 81 3.18 -11.93 -14.64
CA ILE A 81 2.93 -10.53 -14.31
C ILE A 81 4.01 -9.99 -13.36
N MET A 82 4.34 -10.71 -12.28
CA MET A 82 5.35 -10.26 -11.32
C MET A 82 6.75 -10.20 -11.94
N VAL A 83 7.15 -11.21 -12.72
CA VAL A 83 8.43 -11.23 -13.43
C VAL A 83 8.52 -10.07 -14.44
N SER A 84 7.43 -9.83 -15.19
CA SER A 84 7.34 -8.70 -16.12
C SER A 84 7.45 -7.36 -15.40
N ALA A 85 6.76 -7.20 -14.27
CA ALA A 85 6.81 -5.99 -13.45
C ALA A 85 8.22 -5.72 -12.89
N TRP A 86 8.98 -6.77 -12.53
CA TRP A 86 10.38 -6.61 -12.09
C TRP A 86 11.29 -6.09 -13.20
N ASN A 87 10.95 -6.38 -14.45
CA ASN A 87 11.66 -5.88 -15.63
C ASN A 87 11.20 -4.48 -16.08
N LEU A 88 10.55 -3.72 -15.19
CA LEU A 88 10.18 -2.33 -15.44
C LEU A 88 11.41 -1.50 -15.86
N TYR A 89 11.30 -0.86 -17.02
CA TYR A 89 12.38 -0.07 -17.63
C TYR A 89 12.00 1.41 -17.67
N SER A 90 12.86 2.26 -17.12
CA SER A 90 12.74 3.71 -17.21
C SER A 90 13.34 4.16 -18.54
N VAL A 91 12.51 4.50 -19.53
CA VAL A 91 12.98 4.96 -20.85
C VAL A 91 13.80 6.24 -20.72
N THR A 92 13.36 7.14 -19.84
CA THR A 92 14.01 8.43 -19.58
C THR A 92 15.41 8.24 -18.99
N ASP A 93 15.57 7.34 -18.02
CA ASP A 93 16.86 7.07 -17.38
C ASP A 93 17.69 6.01 -18.13
N ARG A 94 17.13 5.41 -19.18
CA ARG A 94 17.71 4.30 -19.96
C ARG A 94 18.26 3.17 -19.09
N LYS A 95 17.49 2.78 -18.07
CA LYS A 95 17.87 1.71 -17.14
C LYS A 95 16.65 0.97 -16.61
N TYR A 96 16.87 -0.26 -16.18
CA TYR A 96 15.90 -1.00 -15.38
C TYR A 96 15.72 -0.30 -14.03
N VAL A 97 14.48 -0.31 -13.54
CA VAL A 97 14.12 0.28 -12.27
C VAL A 97 14.71 -0.54 -11.11
N PHE A 98 14.65 -1.86 -11.22
CA PHE A 98 15.09 -2.79 -10.19
C PHE A 98 16.45 -3.44 -10.54
N PRO A 99 17.19 -3.96 -9.54
CA PRO A 99 18.42 -4.69 -9.79
C PRO A 99 18.16 -6.00 -10.55
N GLU A 100 19.23 -6.57 -11.10
CA GLU A 100 19.17 -7.82 -11.87
C GLU A 100 18.57 -8.98 -11.07
N ILE A 101 18.94 -9.10 -9.80
CA ILE A 101 18.41 -10.05 -8.84
C ILE A 101 18.11 -9.28 -7.54
N PRO A 102 16.92 -9.46 -6.92
CA PRO A 102 16.66 -8.90 -5.60
C PRO A 102 17.61 -9.48 -4.55
N ILE A 103 18.12 -8.63 -3.65
CA ILE A 103 18.96 -9.07 -2.51
C ILE A 103 18.21 -10.02 -1.57
N ASN A 104 16.89 -9.91 -1.50
CA ASN A 104 16.02 -10.74 -0.67
C ASN A 104 15.42 -11.95 -1.43
N THR A 105 16.12 -12.44 -2.46
CA THR A 105 15.84 -13.72 -3.12
C THR A 105 16.27 -14.87 -2.22
N THR A 106 15.50 -15.97 -2.21
CA THR A 106 15.75 -17.13 -1.34
C THR A 106 15.97 -18.41 -2.14
N PRO A 107 16.71 -19.41 -1.62
CA PRO A 107 16.85 -20.70 -2.28
C PRO A 107 15.52 -21.45 -2.46
N ASP A 108 14.51 -21.14 -1.63
CA ASP A 108 13.18 -21.76 -1.68
C ASP A 108 12.25 -21.09 -2.70
N ASP A 109 12.71 -20.04 -3.39
CA ASP A 109 11.91 -19.34 -4.39
C ASP A 109 11.60 -20.24 -5.58
N VAL A 110 10.38 -20.10 -6.09
CA VAL A 110 9.87 -20.93 -7.17
C VAL A 110 9.92 -20.15 -8.48
N GLU A 111 10.43 -20.78 -9.55
CA GLU A 111 10.36 -20.24 -10.90
C GLU A 111 8.89 -20.13 -11.34
N PHE A 112 8.51 -19.00 -11.95
CA PHE A 112 7.10 -18.81 -12.33
C PHE A 112 6.59 -19.88 -13.31
N THR A 113 7.48 -20.44 -14.14
CA THR A 113 7.17 -21.51 -15.10
C THR A 113 6.81 -22.84 -14.44
N ALA A 114 7.20 -23.04 -13.17
CA ALA A 114 6.86 -24.22 -12.38
C ALA A 114 5.49 -24.09 -11.69
N LEU A 115 4.85 -22.92 -11.75
CA LEU A 115 3.52 -22.70 -11.18
C LEU A 115 2.43 -23.35 -12.03
N SER A 116 1.27 -23.62 -11.41
CA SER A 116 0.14 -24.24 -12.08
C SER A 116 -0.37 -23.39 -13.26
N GLN A 117 -0.59 -24.06 -14.39
CA GLN A 117 -1.27 -23.51 -15.57
C GLN A 117 -2.79 -23.69 -15.51
N SER A 118 -3.29 -24.48 -14.56
CA SER A 118 -4.73 -24.66 -14.38
C SER A 118 -5.36 -23.31 -14.05
N PRO A 119 -6.49 -22.95 -14.71
CA PRO A 119 -7.21 -21.73 -14.38
C PRO A 119 -7.56 -21.69 -12.89
N CYS A 120 -7.41 -20.53 -12.25
CA CYS A 120 -7.76 -20.37 -10.84
C CYS A 120 -9.26 -20.63 -10.59
N VAL A 121 -10.10 -20.36 -11.60
CA VAL A 121 -11.53 -20.72 -11.65
C VAL A 121 -11.91 -21.07 -13.09
N THR A 122 -12.77 -22.08 -13.29
CA THR A 122 -13.38 -22.39 -14.59
C THR A 122 -14.52 -21.40 -14.87
N ASN A 123 -14.24 -20.29 -15.53
CA ASN A 123 -15.31 -19.41 -16.01
C ASN A 123 -15.95 -20.03 -17.26
N SER A 124 -17.17 -20.56 -17.12
CA SER A 124 -17.95 -21.16 -18.21
C SER A 124 -18.64 -20.12 -19.11
N ASN A 125 -18.59 -18.84 -18.78
CA ASN A 125 -19.33 -17.79 -19.48
C ASN A 125 -18.43 -16.60 -19.82
N ASN A 126 -17.66 -16.72 -20.90
CA ASN A 126 -17.15 -15.54 -21.61
C ASN A 126 -17.64 -15.61 -23.07
N PRO A 127 -18.91 -15.25 -23.34
CA PRO A 127 -19.54 -15.44 -24.65
C PRO A 127 -18.95 -14.53 -25.74
N ASN A 128 -18.16 -13.51 -25.36
CA ASN A 128 -17.40 -12.69 -26.29
C ASN A 128 -15.92 -12.85 -25.94
N GLY A 129 -15.19 -13.63 -26.74
CA GLY A 129 -13.72 -13.61 -26.68
C GLY A 129 -13.26 -12.16 -26.70
N GLY A 130 -12.42 -11.76 -25.75
CA GLY A 130 -11.92 -10.39 -25.67
C GLY A 130 -11.32 -9.97 -27.03
N ALA A 131 -11.40 -8.68 -27.36
CA ALA A 131 -10.80 -8.16 -28.58
C ALA A 131 -9.35 -8.65 -28.71
N GLU A 132 -8.97 -9.12 -29.90
CA GLU A 132 -7.62 -9.59 -30.15
C GLU A 132 -6.60 -8.52 -29.76
N ILE A 133 -5.62 -8.91 -28.93
CA ILE A 133 -4.57 -7.99 -28.50
C ILE A 133 -3.58 -7.85 -29.66
N GLN A 134 -3.45 -6.63 -30.18
CA GLN A 134 -2.46 -6.32 -31.19
C GLN A 134 -1.16 -5.88 -30.51
N TRP A 135 -0.14 -6.71 -30.68
CA TRP A 135 1.18 -6.49 -30.10
C TRP A 135 2.06 -5.62 -31.04
N PRO A 136 2.89 -4.73 -30.48
CA PRO A 136 3.95 -4.07 -31.24
C PRO A 136 4.85 -5.09 -31.96
N VAL A 137 5.30 -4.75 -33.17
CA VAL A 137 6.23 -5.58 -33.96
C VAL A 137 7.59 -5.71 -33.25
N ASP A 138 8.03 -4.64 -32.59
CA ASP A 138 9.25 -4.64 -31.79
C ASP A 138 8.96 -5.19 -30.38
N ASP A 139 9.55 -6.35 -30.07
CA ASP A 139 9.47 -6.97 -28.75
C ASP A 139 9.99 -6.05 -27.63
N SER A 140 10.94 -5.14 -27.91
CA SER A 140 11.44 -4.18 -26.92
C SER A 140 10.36 -3.18 -26.50
N VAL A 141 9.48 -2.78 -27.42
CA VAL A 141 8.32 -1.92 -27.14
C VAL A 141 7.29 -2.70 -26.34
N THR A 142 7.02 -3.96 -26.72
CA THR A 142 6.13 -4.85 -25.95
C THR A 142 6.61 -5.00 -24.51
N CYS A 143 7.92 -5.22 -24.30
CA CYS A 143 8.52 -5.32 -22.98
C CYS A 143 8.34 -4.02 -22.17
N ALA A 144 8.63 -2.86 -22.76
CA ALA A 144 8.57 -1.59 -22.05
C ALA A 144 7.13 -1.24 -21.61
N VAL A 145 6.16 -1.32 -22.54
CA VAL A 145 4.75 -1.04 -22.24
C VAL A 145 4.19 -2.09 -21.29
N GLY A 146 4.47 -3.37 -21.56
CA GLY A 146 3.89 -4.47 -20.81
C GLY A 146 4.44 -4.58 -19.39
N ALA A 147 5.74 -4.40 -19.18
CA ALA A 147 6.33 -4.34 -17.85
C ALA A 147 5.73 -3.19 -17.01
N TYR A 148 5.46 -2.04 -17.64
CA TYR A 148 4.76 -0.93 -16.99
C TYR A 148 3.32 -1.28 -16.59
N VAL A 149 2.56 -1.91 -17.48
CA VAL A 149 1.20 -2.37 -17.15
C VAL A 149 1.24 -3.40 -16.01
N CYS A 150 2.15 -4.37 -16.09
CA CYS A 150 2.34 -5.38 -15.04
C CYS A 150 2.72 -4.74 -13.70
N ALA A 151 3.60 -3.74 -13.69
CA ALA A 151 3.91 -2.98 -12.48
C ALA A 151 2.69 -2.23 -11.94
N CYS A 152 1.83 -1.70 -12.81
CA CYS A 152 0.57 -1.07 -12.39
C CYS A 152 -0.39 -2.07 -11.73
N LEU A 153 -0.40 -3.34 -12.16
CA LEU A 153 -1.25 -4.39 -11.59
C LEU A 153 -0.89 -4.72 -10.13
N LEU A 154 0.34 -4.46 -9.68
CA LEU A 154 0.75 -4.71 -8.29
C LEU A 154 -0.11 -3.92 -7.28
N ARG A 155 -0.74 -2.81 -7.70
CA ARG A 155 -1.69 -2.06 -6.85
C ARG A 155 -2.89 -2.89 -6.40
N LEU A 156 -3.21 -3.99 -7.10
CA LEU A 156 -4.31 -4.89 -6.75
C LEU A 156 -4.10 -5.56 -5.39
N ALA A 157 -2.88 -5.57 -4.84
CA ALA A 157 -2.64 -6.04 -3.48
C ALA A 157 -3.41 -5.24 -2.41
N THR A 158 -3.85 -4.02 -2.74
CA THR A 158 -4.53 -3.12 -1.78
C THR A 158 -5.74 -2.40 -2.36
N LYS A 159 -5.91 -2.41 -3.69
CA LYS A 159 -6.99 -1.72 -4.40
C LYS A 159 -7.91 -2.74 -5.07
N PRO A 160 -9.24 -2.50 -5.03
CA PRO A 160 -10.17 -3.37 -5.73
C PRO A 160 -9.97 -3.30 -7.24
N ALA A 161 -10.27 -4.39 -7.95
CA ALA A 161 -10.19 -4.47 -9.41
C ALA A 161 -10.88 -3.30 -10.13
N CYS A 162 -12.07 -2.90 -9.67
CA CYS A 162 -12.82 -1.78 -10.23
C CYS A 162 -12.08 -0.43 -10.14
N ASN A 163 -11.14 -0.27 -9.20
CA ASN A 163 -10.30 0.93 -9.12
C ASN A 163 -9.28 0.97 -10.25
N LEU A 164 -8.67 -0.17 -10.59
CA LEU A 164 -7.75 -0.27 -11.73
C LEU A 164 -8.46 0.03 -13.05
N LEU A 165 -9.65 -0.55 -13.26
CA LEU A 165 -10.45 -0.32 -14.48
C LEU A 165 -10.82 1.16 -14.65
N ARG A 166 -11.27 1.83 -13.57
CA ARG A 166 -11.51 3.28 -13.59
C ARG A 166 -10.25 4.10 -13.88
N ALA A 167 -9.09 3.62 -13.44
CA ALA A 167 -7.80 4.27 -13.69
C ALA A 167 -7.18 3.92 -15.05
N TRP A 168 -7.77 3.02 -15.84
CA TRP A 168 -7.15 2.43 -17.03
C TRP A 168 -6.70 3.46 -18.07
N VAL A 169 -7.58 4.43 -18.38
CA VAL A 169 -7.26 5.53 -19.31
C VAL A 169 -6.09 6.37 -18.78
N ASN A 170 -6.11 6.69 -17.48
CA ASN A 170 -5.04 7.45 -16.84
C ASN A 170 -3.70 6.67 -16.83
N ILE A 171 -3.74 5.35 -16.62
CA ILE A 171 -2.54 4.49 -16.70
C ILE A 171 -1.91 4.57 -18.09
N LYS A 172 -2.70 4.48 -19.16
CA LYS A 172 -2.23 4.62 -20.55
C LYS A 172 -1.64 6.01 -20.83
N ASN A 173 -2.32 7.06 -20.39
CA ASN A 173 -1.86 8.43 -20.58
C ASN A 173 -0.54 8.69 -19.83
N ARG A 174 -0.44 8.23 -18.58
CA ARG A 174 0.76 8.40 -17.78
C ARG A 174 1.96 7.60 -18.27
N TYR A 175 1.75 6.48 -18.95
CA TYR A 175 2.84 5.81 -19.67
C TYR A 175 3.49 6.78 -20.67
N SER A 176 2.64 7.45 -21.46
CA SER A 176 3.09 8.38 -22.50
C SER A 176 3.83 9.58 -21.92
N ASP A 177 3.33 10.13 -20.81
CA ASP A 177 3.95 11.26 -20.14
C ASP A 177 5.33 10.92 -19.53
N LEU A 178 5.43 9.78 -18.86
CA LEU A 178 6.62 9.37 -18.10
C LEU A 178 7.73 8.83 -19.01
N ASN A 179 7.37 8.12 -20.09
CA ASN A 179 8.33 7.47 -20.97
C ASN A 179 8.56 8.20 -22.30
N LYS A 180 7.80 9.28 -22.57
CA LYS A 180 7.85 10.03 -23.85
C LYS A 180 7.64 9.13 -25.07
N ARG A 181 6.80 8.10 -24.93
CA ARG A 181 6.48 7.11 -25.97
C ARG A 181 5.01 6.75 -25.93
N HIS A 182 4.40 6.49 -27.08
CA HIS A 182 2.99 6.12 -27.12
C HIS A 182 2.73 4.75 -26.47
N PHE A 183 1.52 4.58 -25.95
CA PHE A 183 1.03 3.29 -25.50
C PHE A 183 0.62 2.46 -26.72
N GLU A 184 1.46 1.51 -27.14
CA GLU A 184 1.31 0.83 -28.43
C GLU A 184 0.60 -0.53 -28.38
N ILE A 185 0.33 -1.08 -27.19
CA ILE A 185 -0.48 -2.31 -27.06
C ILE A 185 -1.96 -1.96 -27.28
N GLN A 186 -2.58 -2.50 -28.33
CA GLN A 186 -3.99 -2.28 -28.64
C GLN A 186 -4.83 -3.51 -28.33
N GLY A 187 -6.14 -3.34 -28.13
CA GLY A 187 -7.05 -4.44 -27.78
C GLY A 187 -6.94 -4.92 -26.32
N LEU A 188 -5.91 -4.51 -25.56
CA LEU A 188 -5.77 -4.84 -24.15
C LEU A 188 -6.87 -4.20 -23.29
N ASN A 189 -7.83 -5.02 -22.88
CA ASN A 189 -9.01 -4.67 -22.09
C ASN A 189 -9.19 -5.69 -20.95
N PRO A 190 -8.54 -5.49 -19.79
CA PRO A 190 -8.67 -6.39 -18.67
C PRO A 190 -10.12 -6.58 -18.23
N ILE A 191 -10.49 -7.82 -17.92
CA ILE A 191 -11.83 -8.19 -17.42
C ILE A 191 -11.84 -8.10 -15.89
N GLN A 192 -12.93 -7.60 -15.30
CA GLN A 192 -12.99 -7.35 -13.86
C GLN A 192 -12.78 -8.63 -13.05
N GLU A 193 -13.46 -9.71 -13.43
CA GLU A 193 -13.41 -11.01 -12.76
C GLU A 193 -11.97 -11.56 -12.76
N ASN A 194 -11.25 -11.41 -13.87
CA ASN A 194 -9.85 -11.83 -13.97
C ASN A 194 -8.93 -10.98 -13.07
N LEU A 195 -9.18 -9.67 -12.98
CA LEU A 195 -8.44 -8.80 -12.06
C LEU A 195 -8.73 -9.12 -10.59
N GLU A 196 -9.96 -9.53 -10.27
CA GLU A 196 -10.36 -9.96 -8.92
C GLU A 196 -9.61 -11.25 -8.51
N LEU A 197 -9.40 -12.18 -9.45
CA LEU A 197 -8.56 -13.36 -9.21
C LEU A 197 -7.10 -12.99 -8.92
N VAL A 198 -6.51 -12.07 -9.69
CA VAL A 198 -5.15 -11.55 -9.42
C VAL A 198 -5.09 -10.87 -8.05
N GLN A 199 -6.10 -10.04 -7.73
CA GLN A 199 -6.21 -9.36 -6.44
C GLN A 199 -6.24 -10.36 -5.27
N MET A 200 -7.03 -11.42 -5.37
CA MET A 200 -7.15 -12.44 -4.33
C MET A 200 -5.78 -13.08 -4.01
N GLU A 201 -5.00 -13.41 -5.03
CA GLU A 201 -3.67 -14.02 -4.87
C GLU A 201 -2.64 -13.08 -4.25
N PHE A 202 -2.72 -11.76 -4.54
CA PHE A 202 -1.86 -10.75 -3.91
C PHE A 202 -2.26 -10.42 -2.47
N SER A 203 -3.53 -10.54 -2.12
CA SER A 203 -4.07 -10.13 -0.81
C SER A 203 -3.93 -11.19 0.27
N ASN A 204 -3.85 -12.47 -0.11
CA ASN A 204 -3.69 -13.58 0.83
C ASN A 204 -2.21 -13.88 1.12
N PRO A 205 -1.86 -14.34 2.33
CA PRO A 205 -0.52 -14.85 2.61
C PRO A 205 -0.17 -15.99 1.63
N SER A 206 0.66 -15.67 0.64
CA SER A 206 0.97 -16.52 -0.50
C SER A 206 2.39 -16.23 -0.99
N SER A 207 2.91 -17.07 -1.89
CA SER A 207 4.16 -16.77 -2.60
C SER A 207 4.08 -15.46 -3.39
N PHE A 208 2.89 -15.07 -3.88
CA PHE A 208 2.71 -13.81 -4.60
C PHE A 208 2.79 -12.60 -3.67
N ASN A 209 2.09 -12.64 -2.53
CA ASN A 209 2.20 -11.61 -1.50
C ASN A 209 3.66 -11.48 -1.01
N ASN A 210 4.31 -12.59 -0.69
CA ASN A 210 5.73 -12.61 -0.33
C ASN A 210 6.64 -12.05 -1.43
N THR A 211 6.32 -12.26 -2.70
CA THR A 211 7.09 -11.71 -3.82
C THR A 211 7.00 -10.17 -3.86
N LEU A 212 5.90 -9.55 -3.42
CA LEU A 212 5.78 -8.10 -3.30
C LEU A 212 6.84 -7.49 -2.37
N SER A 213 7.32 -8.25 -1.38
CA SER A 213 8.39 -7.80 -0.47
C SER A 213 9.63 -7.34 -1.24
N ARG A 214 9.99 -8.02 -2.34
CA ARG A 214 11.13 -7.66 -3.22
C ARG A 214 10.93 -6.28 -3.84
N PHE A 215 9.72 -5.95 -4.29
CA PHE A 215 9.44 -4.63 -4.88
C PHE A 215 9.55 -3.51 -3.85
N VAL A 216 8.91 -3.68 -2.69
CA VAL A 216 8.85 -2.62 -1.67
C VAL A 216 10.18 -2.46 -0.92
N TYR A 217 10.95 -3.53 -0.77
CA TYR A 217 12.28 -3.50 -0.15
C TYR A 217 13.30 -2.68 -0.97
N HIS A 218 13.24 -2.80 -2.29
CA HIS A 218 14.13 -2.09 -3.22
C HIS A 218 13.61 -0.69 -3.59
N PHE A 219 12.32 -0.40 -3.38
CA PHE A 219 11.73 0.89 -3.76
C PHE A 219 12.42 2.11 -3.11
N ASN A 220 12.75 2.02 -1.82
CA ASN A 220 13.30 3.17 -1.09
C ASN A 220 14.74 3.51 -1.48
N GLU A 221 15.45 2.61 -2.17
CA GLU A 221 16.76 2.87 -2.78
C GLU A 221 16.67 3.60 -4.12
N LEU A 222 15.50 3.56 -4.77
CA LEU A 222 15.31 4.24 -6.05
C LEU A 222 15.49 5.75 -5.92
N ARG A 223 15.92 6.38 -7.02
CA ARG A 223 16.11 7.83 -7.15
C ARG A 223 15.60 8.30 -8.53
N GLY A 224 15.34 9.60 -8.67
CA GLY A 224 14.99 10.21 -9.96
C GLY A 224 13.71 9.66 -10.60
N ASN A 225 13.70 9.58 -11.94
CA ASN A 225 12.51 9.17 -12.70
C ASN A 225 12.11 7.72 -12.45
N ALA A 226 13.07 6.82 -12.25
CA ALA A 226 12.80 5.43 -11.84
C ALA A 226 11.96 5.35 -10.56
N LYS A 227 12.25 6.18 -9.55
CA LYS A 227 11.42 6.26 -8.33
C LYS A 227 10.03 6.80 -8.64
N GLY A 228 9.93 7.86 -9.45
CA GLY A 228 8.65 8.44 -9.85
C GLY A 228 7.75 7.45 -10.61
N LEU A 229 8.35 6.66 -11.50
CA LEU A 229 7.68 5.62 -12.27
C LEU A 229 7.15 4.49 -11.36
N ALA A 230 8.00 3.94 -10.49
CA ALA A 230 7.59 2.91 -9.52
C ALA A 230 6.54 3.43 -8.53
N ARG A 231 6.68 4.69 -8.09
CA ARG A 231 5.72 5.37 -7.20
C ARG A 231 4.34 5.44 -7.83
N PHE A 232 4.27 5.90 -9.07
CA PHE A 232 3.01 5.95 -9.81
C PHE A 232 2.42 4.55 -10.05
N ALA A 233 3.27 3.61 -10.49
CA ALA A 233 2.84 2.29 -10.89
C ALA A 233 2.20 1.53 -9.72
N PHE A 234 2.88 1.46 -8.57
CA PHE A 234 2.40 0.67 -7.44
C PHE A 234 2.63 1.30 -6.06
N GLU A 235 3.77 1.93 -5.79
CA GLU A 235 4.15 2.17 -4.38
C GLU A 235 3.19 3.10 -3.64
N GLN A 236 2.72 4.19 -4.27
CA GLN A 236 1.76 5.09 -3.62
C GLN A 236 0.44 4.40 -3.22
N HIS A 237 0.13 3.27 -3.87
CA HIS A 237 -1.06 2.47 -3.58
C HIS A 237 -0.82 1.44 -2.46
N LEU A 238 0.42 0.95 -2.34
CA LEU A 238 0.82 -0.05 -1.34
C LEU A 238 1.21 0.57 0.01
N SER A 239 1.82 1.76 -0.05
CA SER A 239 2.34 2.48 1.11
C SER A 239 1.23 2.91 2.07
N LEU A 240 1.48 2.72 3.37
CA LEU A 240 0.58 3.11 4.47
C LEU A 240 -0.84 2.53 4.31
N THR A 241 -0.93 1.32 3.75
CA THR A 241 -2.21 0.63 3.55
C THR A 241 -2.88 0.34 4.88
N GLY A 242 -4.14 0.77 5.02
CA GLY A 242 -4.89 0.63 6.27
C GLY A 242 -4.48 1.60 7.37
N LEU A 243 -3.59 2.56 7.11
CA LEU A 243 -3.15 3.61 8.04
C LEU A 243 -3.74 4.98 7.68
N HIS A 244 -5.05 5.05 7.43
CA HIS A 244 -5.69 6.28 6.99
C HIS A 244 -5.55 7.40 8.01
N SER A 245 -5.76 7.11 9.31
CA SER A 245 -5.64 8.10 10.39
C SER A 245 -4.24 8.72 10.42
N TYR A 246 -3.19 7.92 10.24
CA TYR A 246 -1.81 8.42 10.20
C TYR A 246 -1.54 9.30 8.97
N LYS A 247 -2.03 8.91 7.79
CA LYS A 247 -1.92 9.74 6.57
C LYS A 247 -2.61 11.10 6.75
N LEU A 248 -3.83 11.10 7.31
CA LEU A 248 -4.56 12.34 7.58
C LEU A 248 -3.85 13.17 8.64
N PHE A 249 -3.31 12.53 9.69
CA PHE A 249 -2.56 13.22 10.74
C PHE A 249 -1.36 13.96 10.14
N ARG A 250 -0.49 13.28 9.39
CA ARG A 250 0.67 13.90 8.72
C ARG A 250 0.24 15.07 7.84
N ARG A 251 -0.85 14.91 7.08
CA ARG A 251 -1.36 15.97 6.21
C ARG A 251 -1.89 17.18 6.99
N VAL A 252 -2.59 16.96 8.11
CA VAL A 252 -3.03 18.03 9.01
C VAL A 252 -1.83 18.73 9.63
N THR A 253 -0.83 17.98 10.10
CA THR A 253 0.45 18.52 10.61
C THR A 253 1.09 19.45 9.58
N ASP A 254 1.22 18.98 8.34
CA ASP A 254 1.86 19.75 7.26
C ASP A 254 1.04 21.00 6.89
N LYS A 255 -0.30 20.91 6.86
CA LYS A 255 -1.18 22.04 6.46
C LYS A 255 -1.37 23.10 7.53
N LEU A 256 -1.35 22.70 8.80
CA LEU A 256 -1.41 23.63 9.93
C LEU A 256 -0.02 24.13 10.34
N GLU A 257 1.04 23.67 9.67
CA GLU A 257 2.44 23.90 10.07
C GLU A 257 2.67 23.55 11.55
N ALA A 258 1.95 22.54 12.04
CA ALA A 258 1.92 22.18 13.44
C ALA A 258 3.12 21.28 13.77
N ASN A 259 3.66 21.43 14.97
CA ASN A 259 4.53 20.39 15.53
C ASN A 259 3.66 19.12 15.80
N PRO A 260 4.11 17.90 15.43
CA PRO A 260 3.34 16.67 15.68
C PRO A 260 2.95 16.45 17.14
N ASP A 261 3.81 16.80 18.09
CA ASP A 261 3.56 16.65 19.52
C ASP A 261 2.44 17.61 19.97
N ASP A 262 2.53 18.88 19.55
CA ASP A 262 1.50 19.89 19.84
C ASP A 262 0.14 19.47 19.29
N LEU A 263 0.09 18.99 18.03
CA LEU A 263 -1.15 18.53 17.42
C LEU A 263 -1.73 17.32 18.16
N SER A 264 -0.88 16.40 18.59
CA SER A 264 -1.29 15.21 19.35
C SER A 264 -1.91 15.59 20.69
N VAL A 265 -1.37 16.59 21.39
CA VAL A 265 -1.94 17.10 22.64
C VAL A 265 -3.35 17.66 22.41
N GLU A 266 -3.57 18.43 21.33
CA GLU A 266 -4.88 19.03 21.06
C GLU A 266 -5.96 18.04 20.63
N LEU A 267 -5.53 16.98 19.96
CA LEU A 267 -6.40 15.89 19.54
C LEU A 267 -6.64 14.88 20.67
N ASN A 268 -5.90 14.95 21.79
CA ASN A 268 -5.95 13.94 22.84
C ASN A 268 -7.30 13.95 23.58
N SER A 269 -7.95 12.79 23.59
CA SER A 269 -9.20 12.53 24.27
C SER A 269 -9.33 11.02 24.51
N SER A 270 -10.27 10.61 25.36
CA SER A 270 -10.50 9.18 25.64
C SER A 270 -10.78 8.33 24.39
N VAL A 271 -11.34 8.92 23.32
CA VAL A 271 -11.69 8.22 22.07
C VAL A 271 -10.58 8.25 21.02
N THR A 272 -9.64 9.19 21.11
CA THR A 272 -8.54 9.35 20.14
C THR A 272 -7.19 8.86 20.67
N GLN A 273 -7.04 8.73 21.99
CA GLN A 273 -5.78 8.44 22.68
C GLN A 273 -5.03 7.25 22.08
N ARG A 274 -5.70 6.10 21.88
CA ARG A 274 -5.05 4.89 21.36
C ARG A 274 -4.47 5.08 19.95
N GLY A 275 -5.15 5.84 19.11
CA GLY A 275 -4.65 6.20 17.79
C GLY A 275 -3.41 7.08 17.91
N LEU A 276 -3.47 8.10 18.76
CA LEU A 276 -2.37 9.03 18.99
C LEU A 276 -1.13 8.35 19.60
N GLU A 277 -1.29 7.43 20.55
CA GLU A 277 -0.21 6.61 21.10
C GLU A 277 0.50 5.78 20.01
N MET A 278 -0.26 5.24 19.05
CA MET A 278 0.31 4.51 17.93
C MET A 278 1.01 5.45 16.93
N ILE A 279 0.48 6.66 16.70
CA ILE A 279 1.15 7.69 15.88
C ILE A 279 2.47 8.11 16.53
N ASP A 280 2.49 8.40 17.83
CA ASP A 280 3.71 8.72 18.58
C ASP A 280 4.72 7.57 18.48
N THR A 281 4.25 6.33 18.61
CA THR A 281 5.10 5.14 18.39
C THR A 281 5.73 5.13 16.99
N ILE A 282 4.97 5.45 15.94
CA ILE A 282 5.49 5.55 14.57
C ILE A 282 6.53 6.67 14.45
N LEU A 283 6.22 7.86 14.96
CA LEU A 283 7.11 9.01 14.89
C LEU A 283 8.43 8.75 15.60
N GLN A 284 8.39 8.22 16.83
CA GLN A 284 9.57 7.99 17.65
C GLN A 284 10.38 6.78 17.19
N LYS A 285 9.73 5.65 16.91
CA LYS A 285 10.42 4.39 16.61
C LYS A 285 10.76 4.18 15.14
N PHE A 286 10.17 4.94 14.21
CA PHE A 286 10.35 4.65 12.78
C PHE A 286 10.72 5.87 11.94
N GLU A 287 10.09 7.03 12.14
CA GLU A 287 10.47 8.24 11.39
C GLU A 287 11.71 8.94 11.97
N GLY A 288 11.84 8.95 13.30
CA GLY A 288 12.98 9.51 14.02
C GLY A 288 14.10 8.51 14.33
N SER A 289 13.98 7.27 13.86
CA SER A 289 14.93 6.20 14.17
C SER A 289 16.19 6.30 13.33
N ASN A 290 17.34 6.15 14.01
CA ASN A 290 18.65 5.95 13.37
C ASN A 290 19.05 4.45 13.36
N ASP A 291 18.13 3.54 13.66
CA ASP A 291 18.38 2.10 13.60
C ASP A 291 18.63 1.66 12.15
N GLU A 292 19.80 1.07 11.90
CA GLU A 292 20.17 0.56 10.58
C GLU A 292 19.17 -0.50 10.07
N ASN A 293 18.57 -1.28 10.98
CA ASN A 293 17.56 -2.30 10.68
C ASN A 293 16.20 -1.72 10.26
N GLN A 294 16.06 -0.39 10.25
CA GLN A 294 14.86 0.33 9.81
C GLN A 294 15.18 1.41 8.77
N SER A 295 16.42 1.48 8.32
CA SER A 295 16.92 2.51 7.39
C SER A 295 16.16 2.52 6.04
N ARG A 296 15.59 1.38 5.62
CA ARG A 296 14.79 1.29 4.40
C ARG A 296 13.34 1.67 4.61
N GLN A 297 12.91 1.93 5.84
CA GLN A 297 11.55 2.37 6.17
C GLN A 297 10.45 1.43 5.62
N THR A 298 10.69 0.11 5.64
CA THR A 298 9.72 -0.86 5.10
C THR A 298 8.47 -1.01 5.97
N TRP A 299 8.49 -0.46 7.19
CA TRP A 299 7.33 -0.39 8.09
C TRP A 299 6.09 0.22 7.41
N ARG A 300 6.28 1.11 6.42
CA ARG A 300 5.20 1.69 5.62
C ARG A 300 4.35 0.65 4.90
N TYR A 301 4.91 -0.54 4.67
CA TYR A 301 4.26 -1.66 3.99
C TYR A 301 3.92 -2.82 4.96
N ALA A 302 4.18 -2.67 6.26
CA ALA A 302 4.07 -3.74 7.24
C ALA A 302 2.71 -4.47 7.18
N ARG A 303 1.64 -3.71 6.96
CA ARG A 303 0.27 -4.21 6.91
C ARG A 303 -0.07 -5.07 5.70
N LEU A 304 0.77 -5.08 4.66
CA LEU A 304 0.64 -6.02 3.54
C LEU A 304 1.01 -7.44 3.95
N PHE A 305 1.83 -7.58 5.00
CA PHE A 305 2.43 -8.85 5.43
C PHE A 305 1.94 -9.27 6.82
N ASP A 306 1.55 -8.32 7.68
CA ASP A 306 0.97 -8.59 8.99
C ASP A 306 -0.20 -7.63 9.26
N ALA A 307 -1.42 -8.15 9.21
CA ALA A 307 -2.65 -7.39 9.40
C ALA A 307 -2.79 -6.77 10.80
N GLN A 308 -2.05 -7.27 11.80
CA GLN A 308 -2.04 -6.76 13.18
C GLN A 308 -1.08 -5.58 13.35
N MET A 309 -0.13 -5.36 12.44
CA MET A 309 0.77 -4.22 12.50
C MET A 309 -0.03 -2.92 12.46
N PHE A 310 0.23 -2.06 13.45
CA PHE A 310 -0.43 -0.78 13.64
C PHE A 310 -1.98 -0.91 13.63
N GLY A 311 -2.50 -2.00 14.20
CA GLY A 311 -3.92 -2.32 14.24
C GLY A 311 -4.79 -1.21 14.83
N HIS A 312 -4.26 -0.44 15.77
CA HIS A 312 -4.95 0.72 16.36
C HIS A 312 -5.19 1.89 15.37
N LEU A 313 -4.49 1.94 14.23
CA LEU A 313 -4.66 2.98 13.21
C LEU A 313 -5.54 2.54 12.03
N GLN A 314 -6.09 1.33 12.09
CA GLN A 314 -7.12 0.94 11.14
C GLN A 314 -8.34 1.84 11.31
N THR A 315 -8.90 2.33 10.21
CA THR A 315 -10.07 3.21 10.23
C THR A 315 -11.17 2.67 11.12
N LYS A 316 -11.47 1.36 11.04
CA LYS A 316 -12.50 0.71 11.88
C LYS A 316 -12.23 0.77 13.40
N ASN A 317 -10.97 0.84 13.81
CA ASN A 317 -10.53 0.89 15.22
C ASN A 317 -10.21 2.32 15.68
N CYS A 318 -10.14 3.28 14.75
CA CYS A 318 -9.69 4.65 14.97
C CYS A 318 -10.64 5.68 14.32
N LYS A 319 -11.95 5.38 14.32
CA LYS A 319 -12.94 6.14 13.55
C LYS A 319 -13.02 7.60 13.99
N ASP A 320 -13.00 7.85 15.29
CA ASP A 320 -13.14 9.20 15.85
C ASP A 320 -11.96 10.10 15.48
N LEU A 321 -10.74 9.63 15.70
CA LEU A 321 -9.54 10.36 15.29
C LEU A 321 -9.51 10.60 13.77
N THR A 322 -9.86 9.58 12.97
CA THR A 322 -9.93 9.73 11.51
C THR A 322 -10.96 10.78 11.11
N SER A 323 -12.14 10.79 11.74
CA SER A 323 -13.21 11.74 11.47
C SER A 323 -12.81 13.17 11.84
N ILE A 324 -12.18 13.39 12.99
CA ILE A 324 -11.73 14.71 13.42
C ILE A 324 -10.67 15.25 12.43
N LEU A 325 -9.68 14.43 12.08
CA LEU A 325 -8.64 14.83 11.13
C LEU A 325 -9.21 15.13 9.74
N ALA A 326 -10.21 14.36 9.30
CA ALA A 326 -10.91 14.60 8.04
C ALA A 326 -11.64 15.94 8.03
N MET A 327 -12.32 16.28 9.13
CA MET A 327 -13.04 17.55 9.27
C MET A 327 -12.08 18.73 9.28
N ILE A 328 -10.94 18.61 9.97
CA ILE A 328 -9.90 19.64 9.95
C ILE A 328 -9.47 19.94 8.51
N LEU A 329 -9.11 18.91 7.74
CA LEU A 329 -8.71 19.07 6.33
C LEU A 329 -9.82 19.68 5.47
N LYS A 330 -11.07 19.28 5.70
CA LYS A 330 -12.22 19.84 4.99
C LYS A 330 -12.40 21.34 5.28
N GLU A 331 -12.34 21.74 6.55
CA GLU A 331 -12.50 23.15 6.96
C GLU A 331 -11.41 24.06 6.41
N ILE A 332 -10.17 23.57 6.31
CA ILE A 332 -9.06 24.34 5.75
C ILE A 332 -8.99 24.27 4.21
N GLY A 333 -10.00 23.71 3.55
CA GLY A 333 -10.11 23.65 2.09
C GLY A 333 -9.18 22.64 1.42
N ASP A 334 -8.73 21.62 2.15
CA ASP A 334 -7.85 20.56 1.68
C ASP A 334 -8.55 19.19 1.74
N ASP A 335 -9.76 19.09 1.18
CA ASP A 335 -10.55 17.85 1.16
C ASP A 335 -10.14 16.87 0.04
N GLN A 336 -9.40 17.31 -0.99
CA GLN A 336 -9.17 16.53 -2.23
C GLN A 336 -7.81 15.81 -2.37
N GLY A 337 -6.91 15.89 -1.40
CA GLY A 337 -5.53 15.42 -1.56
C GLY A 337 -5.41 13.90 -1.58
N GLY A 338 -4.95 13.35 -2.72
CA GLY A 338 -4.34 12.03 -2.93
C GLY A 338 -5.17 10.78 -2.62
N ALA A 339 -6.06 10.83 -1.65
CA ALA A 339 -6.88 9.73 -1.14
C ALA A 339 -8.36 9.83 -1.57
N GLY A 340 -8.72 10.84 -2.38
CA GLY A 340 -10.10 11.21 -2.68
C GLY A 340 -10.71 12.06 -1.56
N ASP A 341 -11.91 12.59 -1.82
CA ASP A 341 -12.70 13.35 -0.85
C ASP A 341 -12.79 12.59 0.49
N VAL A 342 -12.22 13.18 1.53
CA VAL A 342 -12.12 12.54 2.86
C VAL A 342 -13.51 12.26 3.46
N SER A 343 -14.56 12.93 2.99
CA SER A 343 -15.95 12.68 3.37
C SER A 343 -16.56 11.41 2.75
N GLN A 344 -15.87 10.79 1.79
CA GLN A 344 -16.26 9.53 1.15
C GLN A 344 -15.71 8.28 1.86
N ILE A 345 -15.01 8.43 2.99
CA ILE A 345 -14.59 7.29 3.79
C ILE A 345 -15.84 6.66 4.40
N VAL A 346 -16.19 5.46 3.94
CA VAL A 346 -17.44 4.73 4.29
C VAL A 346 -17.63 4.63 5.80
N GLU A 347 -16.56 4.38 6.56
CA GLU A 347 -16.63 4.28 8.01
C GLU A 347 -16.97 5.61 8.69
N ILE A 348 -16.64 6.76 8.09
CA ILE A 348 -16.99 8.11 8.59
C ILE A 348 -18.46 8.42 8.29
N GLN A 349 -19.00 7.94 7.17
CA GLN A 349 -20.41 8.12 6.81
C GLN A 349 -21.35 7.45 7.83
N SER A 350 -20.91 6.36 8.45
CA SER A 350 -21.66 5.61 9.46
C SER A 350 -21.70 6.26 10.86
N ILE A 351 -21.00 7.37 11.07
CA ILE A 351 -20.93 8.05 12.39
C ILE A 351 -22.26 8.80 12.67
N PRO A 352 -22.87 8.62 13.86
CA PRO A 352 -24.07 9.36 14.26
C PRO A 352 -23.90 10.88 14.20
N GLU A 353 -24.97 11.61 13.91
CA GLU A 353 -24.94 13.07 13.76
C GLU A 353 -24.44 13.80 15.03
N SER A 354 -24.86 13.35 16.22
CA SER A 354 -24.41 13.89 17.49
C SER A 354 -22.88 13.76 17.67
N THR A 355 -22.31 12.61 17.33
CA THR A 355 -20.87 12.37 17.36
C THR A 355 -20.14 13.19 16.30
N ARG A 356 -20.75 13.36 15.12
CA ARG A 356 -20.21 14.20 14.04
C ARG A 356 -20.11 15.66 14.47
N ASN A 357 -21.13 16.18 15.16
CA ASN A 357 -21.12 17.56 15.68
C ASN A 357 -20.01 17.76 16.73
N LEU A 358 -19.80 16.76 17.60
CA LEU A 358 -18.68 16.79 18.55
C LEU A 358 -17.32 16.78 17.83
N HIS A 359 -17.14 15.93 16.81
CA HIS A 359 -15.91 15.90 16.02
C HIS A 359 -15.65 17.24 15.32
N GLN A 360 -16.70 17.88 14.82
CA GLN A 360 -16.66 19.18 14.18
C GLN A 360 -16.23 20.28 15.17
N GLU A 361 -16.76 20.26 16.39
CA GLU A 361 -16.36 21.19 17.45
C GLU A 361 -14.88 21.04 17.81
N ILE A 362 -14.40 19.79 17.96
CA ILE A 362 -12.98 19.50 18.22
C ILE A 362 -12.12 20.00 17.05
N ALA A 363 -12.51 19.72 15.81
CA ALA A 363 -11.78 20.15 14.61
C ALA A 363 -11.63 21.69 14.56
N SER A 364 -12.72 22.43 14.73
CA SER A 364 -12.70 23.89 14.73
C SER A 364 -11.84 24.46 15.87
N ARG A 365 -11.89 23.85 17.07
CA ARG A 365 -11.03 24.25 18.20
C ARG A 365 -9.54 24.08 17.88
N VAL A 366 -9.18 22.94 17.28
CA VAL A 366 -7.79 22.66 16.86
C VAL A 366 -7.33 23.71 15.85
N ILE A 367 -8.13 23.97 14.79
CA ILE A 367 -7.81 24.96 13.76
C ILE A 367 -7.59 26.35 14.38
N GLN A 368 -8.50 26.80 15.25
CA GLN A 368 -8.38 28.10 15.90
C GLN A 368 -7.08 28.25 16.69
N LYS A 369 -6.68 27.19 17.41
CA LYS A 369 -5.43 27.21 18.19
C LYS A 369 -4.22 27.41 17.30
N PHE A 370 -4.11 26.68 16.19
CA PHE A 370 -2.96 26.78 15.30
C PHE A 370 -2.98 28.05 14.46
N ALA A 371 -4.15 28.54 14.03
CA ALA A 371 -4.27 29.85 13.38
C ALA A 371 -3.80 31.02 14.27
N SER A 372 -4.07 30.95 15.58
CA SER A 372 -3.67 31.98 16.55
C SER A 372 -2.16 32.01 16.84
N LYS A 373 -1.45 30.90 16.61
CA LYS A 373 0.01 30.84 16.76
C LYS A 373 0.72 31.52 15.59
N THR A 374 0.22 31.35 14.36
CA THR A 374 0.80 31.96 13.15
C THR A 374 0.73 33.49 13.16
N THR A 375 -0.27 34.09 13.82
CA THR A 375 -0.43 35.56 13.90
C THR A 375 0.48 36.23 14.94
N ARG A 376 1.07 35.47 15.88
CA ARG A 376 1.91 36.03 16.96
C ARG A 376 3.41 36.00 16.67
N THR A 377 3.81 35.38 15.57
CA THR A 377 5.20 35.29 15.12
C THR A 377 5.50 36.16 13.89
N GLY A 378 4.55 37.03 13.51
CA GLY A 378 4.68 38.00 12.41
C GLY A 378 5.16 39.37 12.87
#